data_AF-A0A317D143-F1
#
_entry.id   AF-A0A317D143-F1
#
_cell.length_a   1.000
_cell.length_b   1.000
_cell.length_c   1.000
_cell.angle_alpha   90.00
_cell.angle_beta   90.00
_cell.angle_gamma   90.00
#
_symmetry.space_group_name_H-M   'P 1'
#
loop_
_entity.id
_entity.type
_entity.pdbx_description
1 polymer ?
#
loop_
_entity_poly.entity_id
_entity_poly.type
_entity_poly.pdbx_seq_one_letter_code
_entity_poly.pdbx_strand_id
1 'polypeptide(L)'
;MNLNPVTETFQNEDQRWLGSAHATSSAESITLDTSAFTAGTHYPNGYFPSGLPLGKITATGLYGPYDDAAVDGRQTLVGHLFCTVDAPAVNTQDPQGALFWHGRVIEARLPIAVDAAGKVDVAGRIRYV
;
A
#
# COMPACT_ATOMS: atom_id res chain seq x y z
N MET A 1 -23.61 -18.97 19.29
CA MET A 1 -23.79 -18.80 17.83
C MET A 1 -24.29 -17.38 17.61
N ASN A 2 -23.48 -16.51 17.03
CA ASN A 2 -23.93 -15.16 16.66
C ASN A 2 -24.65 -15.27 15.31
N LEU A 3 -25.95 -14.95 15.29
CA LEU A 3 -26.84 -15.11 14.14
C LEU A 3 -27.27 -13.76 13.54
N ASN A 4 -26.59 -12.69 13.92
CA ASN A 4 -26.86 -11.37 13.37
C ASN A 4 -26.37 -11.29 11.92
N PRO A 5 -27.18 -10.73 10.99
CA PRO A 5 -26.74 -10.48 9.63
C PRO A 5 -25.57 -9.51 9.64
N VAL A 6 -24.46 -9.89 9.00
CA VAL A 6 -23.30 -9.03 8.77
C VAL A 6 -23.43 -8.50 7.34
N THR A 7 -23.37 -7.18 7.18
CA THR A 7 -23.31 -6.53 5.88
C THR A 7 -21.87 -6.14 5.61
N GLU A 8 -21.28 -6.73 4.59
CA GLU A 8 -19.96 -6.35 4.07
C GLU A 8 -20.14 -5.66 2.72
N THR A 9 -19.40 -4.57 2.52
CA THR A 9 -19.46 -3.80 1.28
C THR A 9 -18.25 -4.17 0.45
N PHE A 10 -18.47 -4.94 -0.61
CA PHE A 10 -17.40 -5.27 -1.55
C PHE A 10 -17.16 -4.06 -2.46
N GLN A 11 -15.89 -3.67 -2.62
CA GLN A 11 -15.47 -2.76 -3.67
C GLN A 11 -14.57 -3.50 -4.65
N ASN A 12 -14.65 -3.09 -5.92
CA ASN A 12 -13.85 -3.68 -6.98
C ASN A 12 -12.42 -3.12 -6.90
N GLU A 13 -11.43 -3.95 -7.23
CA GLU A 13 -10.03 -3.55 -7.29
C GLU A 13 -9.83 -2.41 -8.30
N ASP A 14 -9.17 -1.33 -7.86
CA ASP A 14 -8.78 -0.24 -8.75
C ASP A 14 -7.30 -0.31 -9.09
N GLN A 15 -6.97 -1.08 -10.12
CA GLN A 15 -5.61 -1.21 -10.65
C GLN A 15 -5.31 -0.22 -11.79
N ARG A 16 -6.12 0.83 -11.97
CA ARG A 16 -5.92 1.79 -13.06
C ARG A 16 -4.61 2.58 -12.94
N TRP A 17 -3.96 2.55 -11.77
CA TRP A 17 -2.63 3.10 -11.52
C TRP A 17 -1.50 2.27 -12.16
N LEU A 18 -1.73 1.01 -12.52
CA LEU A 18 -0.75 0.21 -13.25
C LEU A 18 -0.62 0.74 -14.68
N GLY A 19 0.55 1.30 -15.00
CA GLY A 19 0.87 1.81 -16.32
C GLY A 19 1.34 0.73 -17.31
N SER A 20 1.50 -0.51 -16.84
CA SER A 20 1.89 -1.69 -17.63
C SER A 20 1.53 -2.98 -16.88
N ALA A 21 1.34 -4.09 -17.62
CA ALA A 21 1.21 -5.43 -17.05
C ALA A 21 2.56 -6.02 -16.57
N HIS A 22 3.67 -5.35 -16.86
CA HIS A 22 4.99 -5.75 -16.39
C HIS A 22 5.04 -5.78 -14.86
N ALA A 23 5.83 -6.70 -14.30
CA ALA A 23 6.04 -6.90 -12.86
C ALA A 23 4.85 -7.45 -12.05
N THR A 24 3.67 -7.61 -12.65
CA THR A 24 2.48 -8.14 -11.97
C THR A 24 2.65 -9.60 -11.52
N SER A 25 3.50 -10.38 -12.20
CA SER A 25 3.86 -11.76 -11.84
C SER A 25 5.06 -11.87 -10.89
N SER A 26 5.64 -10.76 -10.46
CA SER A 26 6.87 -10.70 -9.66
C SER A 26 6.69 -9.84 -8.40
N ALA A 27 5.45 -9.71 -7.94
CA ALA A 27 5.14 -9.04 -6.69
C ALA A 27 5.70 -9.83 -5.50
N GLU A 28 6.19 -9.12 -4.49
CA GLU A 28 6.75 -9.72 -3.29
C GLU A 28 5.70 -9.79 -2.18
N SER A 29 5.62 -10.91 -1.46
CA SER A 29 4.75 -11.03 -0.29
C SER A 29 5.28 -10.17 0.86
N ILE A 30 4.43 -9.32 1.40
CA ILE A 30 4.76 -8.42 2.51
C ILE A 30 3.70 -8.48 3.61
N THR A 31 4.04 -7.98 4.79
CA THR A 31 3.11 -7.82 5.91
C THR A 31 2.97 -6.34 6.23
N LEU A 32 1.73 -5.85 6.28
CA LEU A 32 1.40 -4.47 6.58
C LEU A 32 1.30 -4.27 8.08
N ASP A 33 1.96 -3.24 8.61
CA ASP A 33 1.82 -2.83 10.01
C ASP A 33 0.56 -1.97 10.15
N THR A 34 -0.54 -2.56 10.58
CA THR A 34 -1.83 -1.86 10.68
C THR A 34 -1.74 -0.67 11.63
N SER A 35 -0.88 -0.73 12.65
CA SER A 35 -0.73 0.35 13.63
C SER A 35 -0.10 1.61 13.04
N ALA A 36 0.66 1.48 11.96
CA ALA A 36 1.26 2.60 11.23
C ALA A 36 0.27 3.29 10.28
N PHE A 37 -0.86 2.66 9.95
CA PHE A 37 -1.87 3.24 9.06
C PHE A 37 -2.96 4.00 9.83
N THR A 38 -3.46 5.06 9.21
CA THR A 38 -4.56 5.89 9.74
C THR A 38 -5.84 5.67 8.94
N ALA A 39 -6.92 5.23 9.61
CA ALA A 39 -8.21 4.88 8.97
C ALA A 39 -8.77 5.97 8.05
N GLY A 40 -8.78 7.24 8.48
CA GLY A 40 -9.35 8.33 7.68
C GLY A 40 -8.52 8.75 6.46
N THR A 41 -7.26 8.33 6.39
CA THR A 41 -6.31 8.77 5.34
C THR A 41 -5.94 7.63 4.41
N HIS A 42 -5.65 6.46 4.98
CA HIS A 42 -5.08 5.34 4.26
C HIS A 42 -6.11 4.25 3.93
N TYR A 43 -7.21 4.17 4.68
CA TYR A 43 -8.26 3.18 4.45
C TYR A 43 -9.65 3.72 4.83
N PRO A 44 -10.10 4.85 4.23
CA PRO A 44 -11.34 5.54 4.65
C PRO A 44 -12.59 4.68 4.52
N ASN A 45 -12.56 3.69 3.62
CA ASN A 45 -13.66 2.77 3.36
C ASN A 45 -13.49 1.40 4.06
N GLY A 46 -12.54 1.28 5.01
CA GLY A 46 -12.29 0.04 5.75
C GLY A 46 -11.37 -0.97 5.03
N TYR A 47 -10.69 -0.55 3.97
CA TYR A 47 -9.70 -1.36 3.24
C TYR A 47 -8.52 -0.51 2.80
N PHE A 48 -7.34 -1.11 2.72
CA PHE A 48 -6.13 -0.52 2.15
C PHE A 48 -6.22 -0.55 0.63
N PRO A 49 -6.40 0.60 -0.06
CA PRO A 49 -6.55 0.61 -1.51
C PRO A 49 -5.27 0.17 -2.22
N SER A 50 -5.44 -0.53 -3.34
CA SER A 50 -4.35 -0.79 -4.28
C SER A 50 -3.70 0.53 -4.75
N GLY A 51 -2.38 0.51 -4.94
CA GLY A 51 -1.57 1.67 -5.30
C GLY A 51 -1.10 2.50 -4.09
N LEU A 52 -1.38 2.10 -2.86
CA LEU A 52 -0.84 2.80 -1.68
C LEU A 52 0.69 2.82 -1.69
N PRO A 53 1.35 3.99 -1.50
CA PRO A 53 2.80 4.06 -1.40
C PRO A 53 3.27 3.51 -0.04
N LEU A 54 4.24 2.61 -0.08
CA LEU A 54 4.71 1.88 1.10
C LEU A 54 6.19 2.13 1.42
N GLY A 55 6.45 2.34 2.71
CA GLY A 55 7.76 2.39 3.33
C GLY A 55 8.01 1.13 4.17
N LYS A 56 9.28 0.73 4.34
CA LYS A 56 9.64 -0.40 5.23
C LYS A 56 10.08 0.13 6.59
N ILE A 57 9.41 -0.32 7.64
CA ILE A 57 9.77 0.00 9.02
C ILE A 57 11.03 -0.79 9.38
N THR A 58 12.10 -0.08 9.73
CA THR A 58 13.42 -0.70 9.96
C THR A 58 13.43 -1.58 11.21
N ALA A 59 12.68 -1.19 12.25
CA ALA A 59 12.66 -1.89 13.53
C ALA A 59 11.93 -3.25 13.46
N THR A 60 10.80 -3.32 12.76
CA THR A 60 9.95 -4.52 12.69
C THR A 60 10.12 -5.31 11.40
N GLY A 61 10.60 -4.67 10.34
CA GLY A 61 10.64 -5.23 8.98
C GLY A 61 9.29 -5.26 8.27
N LEU A 62 8.23 -4.75 8.93
CA LEU A 62 6.88 -4.61 8.38
C LEU A 62 6.77 -3.38 7.49
N TYR A 63 5.68 -3.27 6.73
CA TYR A 63 5.45 -2.20 5.78
C TYR A 63 4.34 -1.28 6.25
N GLY A 64 4.61 0.02 6.24
CA GLY A 64 3.64 1.06 6.57
C GLY A 64 3.49 2.06 5.42
N PRO A 65 2.65 3.09 5.58
CA PRO A 65 2.51 4.12 4.58
C PRO A 65 3.81 4.92 4.45
N TYR A 66 4.22 5.22 3.23
CA TYR A 66 5.35 6.11 2.97
C TYR A 66 5.11 7.50 3.55
N ASP A 67 6.13 8.05 4.20
CA ASP A 67 6.13 9.39 4.77
C ASP A 67 7.57 9.90 4.85
N ASP A 68 7.93 10.85 3.98
CA ASP A 68 9.27 11.45 3.88
C ASP A 68 9.75 12.09 5.21
N ALA A 69 8.81 12.52 6.05
CA ALA A 69 9.14 13.11 7.35
C ALA A 69 9.32 12.06 8.47
N ALA A 70 9.06 10.77 8.18
CA ALA A 70 9.27 9.70 9.14
C ALA A 70 10.76 9.48 9.44
N VAL A 71 11.03 8.81 10.55
CA VAL A 71 12.40 8.46 10.99
C VAL A 71 12.52 6.97 11.34
N ASP A 72 11.48 6.19 11.04
CA ASP A 72 11.35 4.77 11.36
C ASP A 72 11.73 3.85 10.18
N GLY A 73 12.15 4.41 9.04
CA GLY A 73 12.43 3.72 7.79
C GLY A 73 11.39 3.97 6.71
N ARG A 74 10.19 4.46 7.06
CA ARG A 74 9.13 4.77 6.08
C ARG A 74 9.39 6.03 5.26
N GLN A 75 10.45 6.78 5.58
CA GLN A 75 10.93 7.88 4.76
C GLN A 75 11.51 7.46 3.42
N THR A 76 11.79 6.16 3.22
CA THR A 76 12.23 5.65 1.93
C THR A 76 11.09 4.87 1.26
N LEU A 77 10.70 5.29 0.07
CA LEU A 77 9.67 4.59 -0.69
C LEU A 77 10.23 3.27 -1.24
N VAL A 78 9.53 2.17 -0.99
CA VAL A 78 9.97 0.82 -1.42
C VAL A 78 9.11 0.27 -2.56
N GLY A 79 7.88 0.74 -2.70
CA GLY A 79 6.97 0.34 -3.75
C GLY A 79 5.52 0.70 -3.43
N HIS A 80 4.58 0.07 -4.14
CA HIS A 80 3.15 0.28 -3.93
C HIS A 80 2.44 -1.03 -3.57
N LEU A 81 1.32 -0.93 -2.84
CA LEU A 81 0.46 -2.08 -2.57
C LEU A 81 -0.21 -2.55 -3.88
N PHE A 82 -0.03 -3.82 -4.25
CA PHE A 82 -0.48 -4.35 -5.55
C PHE A 82 -1.99 -4.66 -5.58
N CYS A 83 -2.51 -5.27 -4.54
CA CYS A 83 -3.92 -5.61 -4.39
C CYS A 83 -4.49 -4.94 -3.14
N THR A 84 -5.76 -4.59 -3.19
CA THR A 84 -6.52 -4.11 -2.05
C THR A 84 -6.49 -5.18 -0.95
N VAL A 85 -6.31 -4.73 0.29
CA VAL A 85 -6.26 -5.59 1.47
C VAL A 85 -7.30 -5.09 2.46
N ASP A 86 -8.12 -5.99 3.00
CA ASP A 86 -9.09 -5.63 4.03
C ASP A 86 -8.37 -5.12 5.28
N ALA A 87 -8.79 -3.95 5.76
CA ALA A 87 -8.23 -3.42 7.00
C ALA A 87 -8.88 -4.20 8.16
N PRO A 88 -8.08 -4.77 9.08
CA PRO A 88 -8.65 -5.52 10.17
C PRO A 88 -9.42 -4.60 11.11
N ALA A 89 -10.53 -5.09 11.65
CA ALA A 89 -11.35 -4.34 12.61
C ALA A 89 -10.62 -4.01 13.92
N VAL A 90 -9.47 -4.66 14.16
CA VAL A 90 -8.56 -4.44 15.28
C VAL A 90 -7.14 -4.23 14.75
N ASN A 91 -6.47 -3.20 15.25
CA ASN A 91 -5.11 -2.79 14.87
C ASN A 91 -4.00 -3.72 15.40
N THR A 92 -4.36 -4.86 15.99
CA THR A 92 -3.43 -5.90 16.47
C THR A 92 -3.23 -7.03 15.46
N GLN A 93 -3.87 -6.94 14.29
CA GLN A 93 -3.66 -7.88 13.20
C GLN A 93 -2.94 -7.16 12.06
N ASP A 94 -1.87 -7.78 11.59
CA ASP A 94 -1.07 -7.27 10.49
C ASP A 94 -1.38 -8.09 9.24
N PRO A 95 -2.15 -7.56 8.28
CA PRO A 95 -2.58 -8.31 7.13
C PRO A 95 -1.43 -8.47 6.12
N GLN A 96 -1.48 -9.57 5.37
CA GLN A 96 -0.53 -9.81 4.29
C GLN A 96 -0.97 -9.09 3.03
N GLY A 97 -0.01 -8.50 2.32
CA GLY A 97 -0.20 -7.84 1.05
C GLY A 97 0.84 -8.27 0.02
N ALA A 98 0.71 -7.71 -1.17
CA ALA A 98 1.68 -7.89 -2.25
C ALA A 98 2.33 -6.55 -2.60
N LEU A 99 3.65 -6.50 -2.65
CA LEU A 99 4.43 -5.31 -2.98
C LEU A 99 4.74 -5.28 -4.48
N PHE A 100 4.32 -4.19 -5.12
CA PHE A 100 4.77 -3.81 -6.45
C PHE A 100 6.04 -2.96 -6.35
N TRP A 101 7.19 -3.61 -6.53
CA TRP A 101 8.51 -3.00 -6.34
C TRP A 101 9.17 -2.49 -7.62
N HIS A 102 8.67 -2.86 -8.80
CA HIS A 102 9.19 -2.40 -10.10
C HIS A 102 8.09 -2.31 -11.16
N GLY A 103 8.29 -1.48 -12.18
CA GLY A 103 7.38 -1.36 -13.32
C GLY A 103 7.00 0.08 -13.64
N ARG A 104 5.78 0.30 -14.14
CA ARG A 104 5.29 1.62 -14.56
C ARG A 104 4.04 1.99 -13.78
N VAL A 105 4.00 3.20 -13.24
CA VAL A 105 2.92 3.71 -12.37
C VAL A 105 2.37 5.00 -12.94
N ILE A 106 1.05 5.09 -13.08
CA ILE A 106 0.33 6.30 -13.49
C ILE A 106 0.04 7.13 -12.23
N GLU A 107 0.75 8.23 -12.07
CA GLU A 107 0.71 9.01 -10.82
C GLU A 107 -0.66 9.61 -10.54
N ALA A 108 -1.33 10.10 -11.58
CA ALA A 108 -2.65 10.73 -11.48
C ALA A 108 -3.78 9.79 -11.01
N ARG A 109 -3.49 8.49 -10.86
CA ARG A 109 -4.46 7.46 -10.45
C ARG A 109 -4.09 6.78 -9.15
N LEU A 110 -3.05 7.25 -8.47
CA LEU A 110 -2.70 6.74 -7.14
C LEU A 110 -3.71 7.23 -6.10
N PRO A 111 -4.02 6.41 -5.08
CA PRO A 111 -4.89 6.83 -3.98
C PRO A 111 -4.25 7.94 -3.12
N ILE A 112 -2.92 7.94 -3.02
CA ILE A 112 -2.12 8.95 -2.34
C ILE A 112 -0.96 9.35 -3.25
N ALA A 113 -0.74 10.65 -3.41
CA ALA A 113 0.36 11.16 -4.24
C ALA A 113 1.72 10.88 -3.58
N VAL A 114 2.72 10.60 -4.42
CA VAL A 114 4.11 10.45 -4.00
C VAL A 114 4.84 11.76 -4.28
N ASP A 115 5.62 12.24 -3.32
CA ASP A 115 6.45 13.45 -3.50
C ASP A 115 7.66 13.21 -4.42
N ALA A 116 8.48 14.24 -4.61
CA ALA A 116 9.68 14.12 -5.45
C ALA A 116 10.76 13.21 -4.84
N ALA A 117 10.88 13.14 -3.51
CA ALA A 117 11.88 12.34 -2.82
C ALA A 117 11.60 10.85 -2.97
N GLY A 118 10.37 10.42 -2.72
CA GLY A 118 9.94 9.04 -2.87
C GLY A 118 10.05 8.55 -4.32
N LYS A 119 9.85 9.43 -5.31
CA LYS A 119 10.10 9.09 -6.72
C LYS A 119 11.57 8.84 -7.02
N VAL A 120 12.48 9.56 -6.36
CA VAL A 120 13.93 9.37 -6.50
C VAL A 120 14.34 8.02 -5.91
N ASP A 121 13.77 7.63 -4.76
CA ASP A 121 14.07 6.35 -4.10
C ASP A 121 13.83 5.15 -5.02
N VAL A 122 12.74 5.17 -5.78
CA VAL A 122 12.34 4.07 -6.68
C VAL A 122 12.73 4.29 -8.14
N ALA A 123 13.44 5.36 -8.50
CA ALA A 123 13.69 5.76 -9.89
C ALA A 123 14.37 4.67 -10.75
N GLY A 124 15.14 3.77 -10.13
CA GLY A 124 15.79 2.64 -10.82
C GLY A 124 14.89 1.43 -11.09
N ARG A 125 13.69 1.39 -10.49
CA ARG A 125 12.80 0.22 -10.49
C ARG A 125 11.40 0.58 -10.98
N ILE A 126 10.88 1.75 -10.60
CA ILE A 126 9.55 2.24 -10.95
C ILE A 126 9.68 3.51 -11.78
N ARG A 127 8.95 3.53 -12.91
CA ARG A 127 8.80 4.72 -13.75
C ARG A 127 7.41 5.32 -13.58
N TYR A 128 7.35 6.55 -13.07
CA TYR A 128 6.12 7.33 -13.02
C TYR A 128 5.81 7.99 -14.37
N VAL A 129 4.53 8.02 -14.74
CA VAL A 129 4.00 8.61 -15.98
C VAL A 129 2.68 9.32 -15.77
#